data_AF-A0A812VSA0-F1
#
_entry.id   AF-A0A812VSA0-F1
#
_cell.length_a   1.000
_cell.length_b   1.000
_cell.length_c   1.000
_cell.angle_alpha   90.00
_cell.angle_beta   90.00
_cell.angle_gamma   90.00
#
_symmetry.space_group_name_H-M   'P 1'
#
loop_
_entity.id
_entity.type
_entity.pdbx_description
1 polymer ?
#
loop_
_entity_poly.entity_id
_entity_poly.type
_entity_poly.pdbx_seq_one_letter_code
_entity_poly.pdbx_strand_id
1 'polypeptide(L)'
;KGIALPNGLRALSFCNNFDQSLQGVELPESLQTLSFGNCFNQSLEGVRLPGSLRTLAFGERFDQSLEGVALPSGLQTLTFGSDFNQSLEGITLPSSLQTLTFGARFSQSLEDVMLPSSLTHFGCSDFHIDVP
;
A
#
# COMPACT_ATOMS: atom_id res chain seq x y z
N LYS A 1 -15.98 18.09 -9.09
CA LYS A 1 -14.83 18.47 -9.95
C LYS A 1 -13.61 17.77 -9.39
N GLY A 2 -13.02 16.82 -10.14
CA GLY A 2 -11.84 16.08 -9.68
C GLY A 2 -10.63 17.00 -9.52
N ILE A 3 -9.76 16.66 -8.57
CA ILE A 3 -8.44 17.28 -8.46
C ILE A 3 -7.57 16.67 -9.57
N ALA A 4 -7.04 17.50 -10.47
CA ALA A 4 -6.05 17.07 -11.44
C ALA A 4 -4.66 17.12 -10.79
N LEU A 5 -4.04 15.96 -10.62
CA LEU A 5 -2.69 15.86 -10.09
C LEU A 5 -1.66 16.17 -11.19
N PRO A 6 -0.50 16.76 -10.87
CA PRO A 6 0.51 17.07 -11.88
C PRO A 6 1.04 15.81 -12.59
N ASN A 7 1.17 15.86 -13.92
CA ASN A 7 1.64 14.71 -14.72
C ASN A 7 3.06 14.21 -14.35
N GLY A 8 3.88 15.04 -13.72
CA GLY A 8 5.24 14.69 -13.27
C GLY A 8 5.34 14.35 -11.78
N LEU A 9 4.21 14.24 -11.07
CA LEU A 9 4.20 13.95 -9.64
C LEU A 9 4.73 12.52 -9.37
N ARG A 10 5.87 12.42 -8.71
CA ARG A 10 6.53 11.14 -8.39
C ARG A 10 6.16 10.58 -7.02
N ALA A 11 5.79 11.45 -6.08
CA ALA A 11 5.42 11.06 -4.73
C ALA A 11 4.15 11.79 -4.31
N LEU A 12 3.21 11.05 -3.74
CA LEU A 12 1.98 11.56 -3.16
C LEU A 12 1.88 11.03 -1.73
N SER A 13 1.85 11.95 -0.79
CA SER A 13 1.73 11.66 0.63
C SER A 13 0.54 12.40 1.21
N PHE A 14 -0.36 11.67 1.85
CA PHE A 14 -1.52 12.25 2.52
C PHE A 14 -1.23 12.52 3.99
N CYS A 15 -1.75 13.63 4.52
CA CYS A 15 -1.56 14.00 5.92
C CYS A 15 -2.26 13.02 6.88
N ASN A 16 -1.85 13.03 8.16
CA ASN A 16 -2.33 12.11 9.19
C ASN A 16 -3.84 12.00 9.36
N ASN A 17 -4.61 13.06 9.06
CA ASN A 17 -6.07 13.09 9.20
C ASN A 17 -6.82 12.76 7.91
N PHE A 18 -6.13 12.42 6.82
CA PHE A 18 -6.76 12.07 5.56
C PHE A 18 -7.39 10.69 5.64
N ASP A 19 -8.71 10.62 5.50
CA ASP A 19 -9.50 9.38 5.49
C ASP A 19 -10.61 9.46 4.42
N GLN A 20 -10.23 9.86 3.20
CA GLN A 20 -11.16 9.94 2.07
C GLN A 20 -10.82 8.88 1.03
N SER A 21 -11.86 8.29 0.42
CA SER A 21 -11.68 7.29 -0.63
C SER A 21 -10.99 7.90 -1.85
N LEU A 22 -10.12 7.11 -2.49
CA LEU A 22 -9.51 7.44 -3.78
C LEU A 22 -10.34 6.97 -4.98
N GLN A 23 -11.56 6.49 -4.77
CA GLN A 23 -12.42 6.04 -5.87
C GLN A 23 -12.68 7.19 -6.86
N GLY A 24 -12.37 6.95 -8.14
CA GLY A 24 -12.51 7.95 -9.20
C GLY A 24 -11.43 9.03 -9.22
N VAL A 25 -10.41 8.94 -8.36
CA VAL A 25 -9.21 9.78 -8.44
C VAL A 25 -8.26 9.22 -9.50
N GLU A 26 -7.85 10.07 -10.43
CA GLU A 26 -6.83 9.73 -11.42
C GLU A 26 -5.43 9.98 -10.84
N LEU A 27 -4.73 8.90 -10.50
CA LEU A 27 -3.34 8.96 -10.05
C LEU A 27 -2.41 9.15 -11.28
N PRO A 28 -1.40 10.02 -11.21
CA PRO A 28 -0.47 10.23 -12.33
C PRO A 28 0.30 8.97 -12.69
N GLU A 29 0.46 8.70 -13.98
CA GLU A 29 1.24 7.57 -14.49
C GLU A 29 2.74 7.64 -14.14
N SER A 30 3.23 8.79 -13.66
CA SER A 30 4.61 8.97 -13.17
C SER A 30 4.78 8.73 -11.66
N LEU A 31 3.69 8.44 -10.94
CA LEU A 31 3.69 8.28 -9.49
C LEU A 31 4.41 7.00 -9.08
N GLN A 32 5.51 7.18 -8.34
CA GLN A 32 6.38 6.11 -7.86
C GLN A 32 6.14 5.77 -6.39
N THR A 33 5.68 6.74 -5.58
CA THR A 33 5.42 6.56 -4.15
C THR A 33 4.03 7.06 -3.80
N LEU A 34 3.26 6.21 -3.12
CA LEU A 34 1.97 6.54 -2.53
C LEU A 34 2.02 6.20 -1.04
N SER A 35 1.87 7.22 -0.19
CA SER A 35 1.90 7.06 1.26
C SER A 35 0.66 7.69 1.90
N PHE A 36 0.05 6.97 2.83
CA PHE A 36 -1.12 7.43 3.57
C PHE A 36 -0.75 7.76 5.01
N GLY A 37 -1.31 8.86 5.54
CA GLY A 37 -1.17 9.23 6.93
C GLY A 37 -1.96 8.32 7.88
N ASN A 38 -1.72 8.47 9.18
CA ASN A 38 -2.15 7.53 10.22
C ASN A 38 -3.66 7.19 10.25
N CYS A 39 -4.55 8.11 9.87
CA CYS A 39 -6.00 7.89 9.96
C CYS A 39 -6.64 7.25 8.71
N PHE A 40 -5.88 7.03 7.64
CA PHE A 40 -6.47 6.46 6.42
C PHE A 40 -6.92 5.02 6.64
N ASN A 41 -8.21 4.75 6.44
CA ASN A 41 -8.78 3.41 6.54
C ASN A 41 -9.86 3.18 5.46
N GLN A 42 -9.56 3.56 4.22
CA GLN A 42 -10.44 3.37 3.07
C GLN A 42 -9.94 2.25 2.17
N SER A 43 -10.87 1.46 1.61
CA SER A 43 -10.55 0.41 0.64
C SER A 43 -9.93 1.00 -0.63
N LEU A 44 -8.99 0.26 -1.22
CA LEU A 44 -8.43 0.56 -2.55
C LEU A 44 -9.12 -0.23 -3.66
N GLU A 45 -10.20 -0.96 -3.37
CA GLU A 45 -10.97 -1.68 -4.38
C GLU A 45 -11.46 -0.71 -5.47
N GLY A 46 -11.19 -1.05 -6.74
CA GLY A 46 -11.53 -0.21 -7.88
C GLY A 46 -10.65 1.05 -8.07
N VAL A 47 -9.66 1.29 -7.20
CA VAL A 47 -8.67 2.35 -7.38
C VAL A 47 -7.62 1.90 -8.40
N ARG A 48 -7.36 2.73 -9.41
CA ARG A 48 -6.33 2.45 -10.42
C ARG A 48 -4.96 2.90 -9.92
N LEU A 49 -4.19 1.96 -9.41
CA LEU A 49 -2.79 2.20 -9.05
C LEU A 49 -1.93 2.27 -10.34
N PRO A 50 -1.07 3.30 -10.50
CA PRO A 50 -0.28 3.47 -11.71
C PRO A 50 0.80 2.40 -11.82
N GLY A 51 1.11 1.97 -13.05
CA GLY A 51 2.10 0.90 -13.29
C GLY A 51 3.54 1.27 -12.91
N SER A 52 3.83 2.56 -12.71
CA SER A 52 5.14 3.06 -12.26
C SER A 52 5.32 3.04 -10.73
N LEU A 53 4.25 2.72 -9.97
CA LEU A 53 4.28 2.72 -8.51
C LEU A 53 5.26 1.67 -7.99
N ARG A 54 6.21 2.11 -7.17
CA ARG A 54 7.25 1.29 -6.54
C ARG A 54 7.01 1.10 -5.05
N THR A 55 6.40 2.08 -4.39
CA THR A 55 6.19 2.07 -2.95
C THR A 55 4.74 2.41 -2.63
N LEU A 56 4.11 1.53 -1.85
CA LEU A 56 2.79 1.73 -1.25
C LEU A 56 2.93 1.57 0.27
N ALA A 57 2.63 2.63 1.00
CA ALA A 57 2.72 2.66 2.46
C ALA A 57 1.40 3.12 3.08
N PHE A 58 0.88 2.34 4.01
CA PHE A 58 -0.32 2.66 4.77
C PHE A 58 0.04 3.18 6.17
N GLY A 59 -0.80 4.10 6.66
CA GLY A 59 -0.70 4.62 8.02
C GLY A 59 -1.22 3.64 9.08
N GLU A 60 -1.04 4.00 10.34
CA GLU A 60 -1.30 3.15 11.51
C GLU A 60 -2.68 2.48 11.53
N ARG A 61 -3.76 3.19 11.17
CA ARG A 61 -5.15 2.72 11.32
C ARG A 61 -5.70 1.94 10.13
N PHE A 62 -4.89 1.70 9.10
CA PHE A 62 -5.34 0.97 7.92
C PHE A 62 -5.57 -0.51 8.26
N ASP A 63 -6.81 -0.96 8.13
CA ASP A 63 -7.22 -2.36 8.36
C ASP A 63 -8.26 -2.79 7.31
N GLN A 64 -8.01 -2.45 6.04
CA GLN A 64 -8.85 -2.86 4.91
C GLN A 64 -8.19 -4.01 4.14
N SER A 65 -9.01 -4.93 3.65
CA SER A 65 -8.55 -6.03 2.78
C SER A 65 -8.01 -5.48 1.45
N LEU A 66 -7.04 -6.20 0.87
CA LEU A 66 -6.56 -5.96 -0.49
C LEU A 66 -7.28 -6.84 -1.54
N GLU A 67 -8.34 -7.54 -1.16
CA GLU A 67 -9.16 -8.31 -2.10
C GLU A 67 -9.72 -7.39 -3.19
N GLY A 68 -9.60 -7.82 -4.45
CA GLY A 68 -9.99 -7.02 -5.61
C GLY A 68 -9.08 -5.83 -5.94
N VAL A 69 -8.00 -5.61 -5.16
CA VAL A 69 -7.01 -4.55 -5.43
C VAL A 69 -5.96 -5.05 -6.42
N ALA A 70 -5.86 -4.39 -7.57
CA ALA A 70 -4.83 -4.67 -8.56
C ALA A 70 -3.50 -3.99 -8.18
N LEU A 71 -2.62 -4.73 -7.49
CA LEU A 71 -1.28 -4.26 -7.17
C LEU A 71 -0.43 -4.16 -8.46
N PRO A 72 0.30 -3.05 -8.67
CA PRO A 72 1.08 -2.86 -9.90
C PRO A 72 2.26 -3.85 -9.93
N SER A 73 2.53 -4.40 -11.11
CA SER A 73 3.56 -5.43 -11.32
C SER A 73 4.99 -4.97 -11.01
N GLY A 74 5.21 -3.65 -10.93
CA GLY A 74 6.49 -3.04 -10.57
C GLY A 74 6.63 -2.65 -9.11
N LEU A 75 5.64 -2.94 -8.25
CA LEU A 75 5.70 -2.60 -6.83
C LEU A 75 6.84 -3.37 -6.14
N GLN A 76 7.66 -2.64 -5.41
CA GLN A 76 8.85 -3.15 -4.72
C GLN A 76 8.67 -3.15 -3.21
N THR A 77 7.90 -2.21 -2.67
CA THR A 77 7.69 -2.05 -1.23
C THR A 77 6.21 -1.92 -0.92
N LEU A 78 5.73 -2.79 -0.03
CA LEU A 78 4.40 -2.73 0.56
C LEU A 78 4.53 -2.69 2.09
N THR A 79 4.02 -1.64 2.70
CA THR A 79 4.09 -1.44 4.16
C THR A 79 2.70 -1.21 4.72
N PHE A 80 2.33 -2.02 5.71
CA PHE A 80 1.11 -1.84 6.50
C PHE A 80 1.39 -1.17 7.85
N GLY A 81 0.41 -0.42 8.32
CA GLY A 81 0.44 0.20 9.65
C GLY A 81 0.11 -0.77 10.78
N SER A 82 0.22 -0.28 12.02
CA SER A 82 0.09 -1.05 13.25
C SER A 82 -1.20 -1.85 13.39
N ASP A 83 -2.33 -1.33 12.91
CA ASP A 83 -3.65 -1.95 13.09
C ASP A 83 -4.01 -3.00 12.03
N PHE A 84 -3.23 -3.12 10.95
CA PHE A 84 -3.55 -4.05 9.87
C PHE A 84 -3.54 -5.50 10.37
N ASN A 85 -4.68 -6.17 10.24
CA ASN A 85 -4.83 -7.57 10.62
C ASN A 85 -5.72 -8.35 9.64
N GLN A 86 -5.69 -8.00 8.36
CA GLN A 86 -6.42 -8.69 7.30
C GLN A 86 -5.59 -9.82 6.68
N SER A 87 -6.27 -10.89 6.24
CA SER A 87 -5.61 -12.00 5.54
C SER A 87 -5.09 -11.55 4.17
N LEU A 88 -3.96 -12.13 3.74
CA LEU A 88 -3.46 -12.00 2.37
C LEU A 88 -3.74 -13.24 1.52
N GLU A 89 -4.55 -14.18 2.01
CA GLU A 89 -4.98 -15.35 1.25
C GLU A 89 -5.72 -14.90 -0.03
N GLY A 90 -5.38 -15.51 -1.16
CA GLY A 90 -5.95 -15.15 -2.46
C GLY A 90 -5.46 -13.83 -3.06
N ILE A 91 -4.64 -13.05 -2.33
CA ILE A 91 -4.06 -11.81 -2.83
C ILE A 91 -2.86 -12.10 -3.72
N THR A 92 -2.87 -11.58 -4.94
CA THR A 92 -1.72 -11.69 -5.86
C THR A 92 -0.68 -10.63 -5.53
N LEU A 93 0.38 -11.01 -4.82
CA LEU A 93 1.53 -10.15 -4.59
C LEU A 93 2.40 -10.03 -5.85
N PRO A 94 2.88 -8.83 -6.21
CA PRO A 94 3.65 -8.63 -7.43
C PRO A 94 5.00 -9.33 -7.35
N SER A 95 5.44 -9.92 -8.47
CA SER A 95 6.70 -10.68 -8.56
C SER A 95 7.97 -9.83 -8.41
N SER A 96 7.84 -8.49 -8.39
CA SER A 96 8.92 -7.56 -8.08
C SER A 96 8.99 -7.14 -6.62
N LEU A 97 8.06 -7.61 -5.76
CA LEU A 97 7.99 -7.16 -4.37
C LEU A 97 9.23 -7.63 -3.61
N GLN A 98 9.98 -6.67 -3.07
CA GLN A 98 11.23 -6.92 -2.35
C GLN A 98 11.06 -6.77 -0.85
N THR A 99 10.15 -5.89 -0.43
CA THR A 99 9.87 -5.57 0.97
C THR A 99 8.39 -5.67 1.26
N LEU A 100 8.04 -6.48 2.26
CA LEU A 100 6.70 -6.61 2.81
C LEU A 100 6.78 -6.42 4.33
N THR A 101 6.14 -5.39 4.84
CA THR A 101 6.19 -5.05 6.27
C THR A 101 4.79 -4.97 6.86
N PHE A 102 4.60 -5.61 8.02
CA PHE A 102 3.34 -5.62 8.78
C PHE A 102 3.43 -4.81 10.07
N GLY A 103 2.29 -4.35 10.56
CA GLY A 103 2.20 -3.72 11.88
C GLY A 103 2.23 -4.70 13.04
N ALA A 104 2.35 -4.15 14.26
CA ALA A 104 2.41 -4.90 15.51
C ALA A 104 1.19 -5.79 15.79
N ARG A 105 0.01 -5.50 15.21
CA ARG A 105 -1.23 -6.26 15.45
C ARG A 105 -1.49 -7.35 14.42
N PHE A 106 -0.61 -7.53 13.44
CA PHE A 106 -0.77 -8.58 12.44
C PHE A 106 -0.62 -9.96 13.08
N SER A 107 -1.69 -10.75 13.01
CA SER A 107 -1.79 -12.08 13.62
C SER A 107 -2.37 -13.13 12.67
N GLN A 108 -2.45 -12.84 11.36
CA GLN A 108 -3.01 -13.75 10.38
C GLN A 108 -1.99 -14.80 9.94
N SER A 109 -2.48 -15.98 9.55
CA SER A 109 -1.63 -17.02 8.95
C SER A 109 -1.16 -16.59 7.56
N LEU A 110 0.04 -17.03 7.20
CA LEU A 110 0.61 -16.85 5.85
C LEU A 110 0.85 -18.18 5.14
N GLU A 111 0.32 -19.28 5.66
CA GLU A 111 0.52 -20.63 5.12
C GLU A 111 0.04 -20.75 3.66
N ASP A 112 -1.10 -20.15 3.34
CA ASP A 112 -1.71 -20.17 1.99
C ASP A 112 -1.37 -18.92 1.16
N VAL A 113 -0.42 -18.10 1.62
CA VAL A 113 -0.03 -16.87 0.92
C VAL A 113 1.16 -17.12 0.00
N MET A 114 0.97 -16.87 -1.29
CA MET A 114 2.05 -16.98 -2.28
C MET A 114 2.99 -15.78 -2.19
N LEU A 115 4.07 -15.92 -1.40
CA LEU A 115 5.11 -14.92 -1.32
C LEU A 115 5.99 -14.91 -2.60
N PRO A 116 6.30 -13.74 -3.17
CA PRO A 116 7.13 -13.66 -4.38
C PRO A 116 8.59 -14.00 -4.08
N SER A 117 9.25 -14.67 -5.02
CA SER A 117 10.66 -15.10 -4.88
C SER A 117 11.66 -13.95 -4.81
N SER A 118 11.25 -12.74 -5.20
CA SER A 118 12.04 -11.51 -5.08
C SER A 118 12.11 -10.94 -3.66
N LEU A 119 11.31 -11.46 -2.73
CA LEU A 119 11.17 -10.90 -1.39
C LEU A 119 12.48 -11.10 -0.61
N THR A 120 13.10 -9.98 -0.22
CA THR A 120 14.37 -9.96 0.53
C THR A 120 14.19 -9.48 1.96
N HIS A 121 13.15 -8.69 2.21
CA HIS A 121 12.83 -8.14 3.51
C HIS A 121 11.36 -8.44 3.84
N PHE A 122 11.16 -9.10 4.96
CA PHE A 122 9.86 -9.54 5.44
C PHE A 122 9.85 -9.46 6.97
N GLY A 123 8.88 -8.76 7.56
CA GLY A 123 8.80 -8.64 9.02
C GLY A 123 7.79 -7.61 9.53
N CYS A 124 7.90 -7.29 10.82
CA CYS A 124 7.05 -6.30 11.47
C CYS A 124 7.74 -4.94 11.62
N SER A 125 7.01 -3.85 11.42
CA SER A 125 7.46 -2.48 11.68
C SER A 125 7.40 -2.17 13.19
N ASP A 126 8.46 -2.56 13.91
CA ASP A 126 8.82 -1.91 15.18
C ASP A 126 9.56 -0.57 14.96
N PHE A 127 9.63 -0.10 13.71
CA PHE A 127 10.39 1.08 13.32
C PHE A 127 9.50 2.13 12.65
N HIS A 128 9.48 3.30 13.28
CA HIS A 128 8.93 4.56 12.77
C HIS A 128 9.49 4.82 11.37
N ILE A 129 8.64 4.80 10.34
CA ILE A 129 9.02 5.28 9.01
C ILE A 129 8.89 6.81 9.05
N ASP A 130 10.01 7.48 9.34
CA ASP A 130 10.18 8.85 8.89
C ASP A 130 10.22 8.83 7.36
N VAL A 131 9.10 9.25 6.75
CA VAL A 131 9.11 9.63 5.34
C VAL A 131 9.88 10.95 5.25
N PRO A 132 10.94 11.07 4.42
CA PRO A 132 11.73 12.29 4.32
C PRO A 132 10.94 13.53 3.87
#